data_AF-A0A6P0X222-F1
#
_entry.id   AF-A0A6P0X222-F1
#
_cell.length_a   1.000
_cell.length_b   1.000
_cell.length_c   1.000
_cell.angle_alpha   90.00
_cell.angle_beta   90.00
_cell.angle_gamma   90.00
#
_symmetry.space_group_name_H-M   'P 1'
#
loop_
_entity.id
_entity.type
_entity.pdbx_description
1 polymer ?
#
loop_
_entity_poly.entity_id
_entity_poly.type
_entity_poly.pdbx_seq_one_letter_code
_entity_poly.pdbx_strand_id
1 'polypeptide(L)' 'MLEIPEYWIVDPLEGKITICQLNEGRYDERVLTGKMAISSPTFPGLNLRVAQVLAGKF' A
#
# COMPACT_ATOMS: atom_id res chain seq x y z
N MET A 1 -18.38 -10.19 7.00
CA MET A 1 -17.47 -9.11 6.54
C MET A 1 -16.11 -9.75 6.34
N LEU A 2 -15.35 -9.43 5.29
CA LEU A 2 -14.01 -10.01 5.11
C LEU A 2 -13.02 -9.25 6.01
N GLU A 3 -12.38 -9.96 6.94
CA GLU A 3 -11.37 -9.44 7.88
C GLU A 3 -9.99 -9.44 7.23
N ILE A 4 -9.82 -8.66 6.15
CA ILE A 4 -8.53 -8.57 5.46
C ILE A 4 -7.63 -7.61 6.26
N PRO A 5 -6.48 -8.05 6.80
CA PRO A 5 -5.65 -7.19 7.65
C PRO A 5 -5.11 -5.97 6.91
N GLU A 6 -4.84 -6.11 5.62
CA GLU A 6 -4.26 -5.06 4.76
C GLU A 6 -4.60 -5.31 3.29
N TYR A 7 -5.00 -4.27 2.57
CA TYR A 7 -5.11 -4.29 1.10
C TYR A 7 -4.67 -2.95 0.51
N TRP A 8 -4.24 -2.98 -0.75
CA TRP A 8 -3.69 -1.80 -1.42
C TRP A 8 -4.53 -1.40 -2.62
N ILE A 9 -4.74 -0.10 -2.77
CA ILE A 9 -5.32 0.52 -3.96
C ILE A 9 -4.15 1.14 -4.73
N VAL A 10 -3.88 0.63 -5.93
CA VAL A 10 -2.83 1.15 -6.81
C VAL A 10 -3.49 2.04 -7.86
N ASP A 11 -3.07 3.30 -7.93
CA ASP A 11 -3.56 4.27 -8.91
C ASP A 11 -2.38 4.80 -9.76
N PRO A 12 -2.15 4.20 -10.95
CA PRO A 12 -1.11 4.63 -11.87
C PRO A 12 -1.35 6.01 -12.50
N LEU A 13 -2.62 6.44 -12.60
CA LEU A 13 -2.96 7.72 -13.22
C LEU A 13 -2.59 8.88 -12.29
N GLU A 14 -2.84 8.72 -10.99
CA GLU A 14 -2.44 9.69 -9.97
C GLU A 14 -1.03 9.43 -9.40
N GLY A 15 -0.38 8.33 -9.79
CA GLY A 15 0.97 7.99 -9.34
C GLY A 15 1.06 7.72 -7.84
N LYS A 16 0.02 7.11 -7.27
CA LYS A 16 -0.12 6.88 -5.83
C LYS A 16 -0.54 5.45 -5.50
N ILE A 17 -0.25 5.05 -4.28
CA ILE A 17 -0.75 3.82 -3.67
C ILE A 17 -1.39 4.19 -2.34
N THR A 18 -2.60 3.72 -2.09
CA THR A 18 -3.25 3.82 -0.78
C THR A 18 -3.20 2.45 -0.10
N ILE A 19 -2.56 2.38 1.06
CA ILE A 19 -2.57 1.19 1.92
C ILE A 19 -3.74 1.34 2.89
N CYS A 20 -4.66 0.38 2.87
CA CYS A 20 -5.79 0.29 3.78
C CYS A 20 -5.50 -0.81 4.80
N GLN A 21 -5.31 -0.44 6.07
CA GLN A 21 -5.03 -1.37 7.16
C GLN A 21 -6.25 -1.51 8.07
N LEU A 22 -6.65 -2.73 8.38
CA LEU A 22 -7.75 -2.99 9.31
C LEU A 22 -7.29 -2.78 10.76
N ASN A 23 -7.78 -1.72 11.39
CA ASN A 23 -7.56 -1.39 12.79
C ASN A 23 -8.92 -1.17 13.48
N GLU A 24 -9.15 -1.85 14.61
CA GLU A 24 -10.37 -1.67 15.43
C GLU A 24 -11.70 -1.76 14.63
N GLY A 25 -11.73 -2.62 13.60
CA GLY A 25 -12.91 -2.83 12.76
C GLY A 25 -13.11 -1.78 11.66
N ARG A 26 -12.13 -0.91 11.42
CA ARG A 26 -12.14 0.12 10.34
C ARG A 26 -10.84 0.07 9.54
N TYR A 27 -10.90 0.54 8.30
CA TYR A 27 -9.69 0.67 7.49
C TYR A 27 -9.09 2.07 7.64
N ASP A 28 -7.86 2.12 8.15
CA ASP A 28 -7.04 3.32 8.15
C ASP A 28 -6.27 3.41 6.83
N GLU A 29 -6.34 4.59 6.20
CA GLU A 29 -5.72 4.82 4.91
C GLU A 29 -4.38 5.53 5.03
N ARG A 30 -3.38 5.04 4.29
CA ARG A 30 -2.08 5.69 4.12
C ARG A 30 -1.77 5.84 2.64
N VAL A 31 -1.77 7.08 2.16
CA VAL A 31 -1.40 7.41 0.78
C VAL A 31 0.12 7.58 0.67
N LEU A 32 0.71 6.90 -0.31
CA LEU A 32 2.13 6.94 -0.63
C LEU A 32 2.31 7.31 -2.10
N THR A 33 3.33 8.11 -2.42
CA THR A 33 3.60 8.58 -3.78
C THR A 33 5.07 8.50 -4.16
N GLY A 34 5.36 8.54 -5.45
CA GLY A 34 6.72 8.74 -5.98
C GLY A 34 7.75 7.72 -5.49
N LYS A 35 8.77 8.20 -4.76
CA LYS A 35 9.91 7.38 -4.29
C LYS A 35 9.76 6.86 -2.86
N MET A 36 8.60 7.08 -2.23
CA MET A 36 8.36 6.61 -0.85
C MET A 36 8.50 5.08 -0.79
N ALA A 37 9.17 4.61 0.26
CA ALA A 37 9.20 3.20 0.60
C ALA A 37 7.82 2.77 1.11
N ILE A 38 7.37 1.61 0.68
CA ILE A 38 6.13 1.01 1.14
C ILE A 38 6.42 0.29 2.45
N SER A 39 5.76 0.73 3.52
CA SER A 39 5.78 0.06 4.81
C SER A 39 4.49 -0.73 4.98
N SER A 40 4.62 -2.06 4.95
CA SER A 40 3.54 -3.01 5.15
C SER A 40 3.67 -3.66 6.54
N PRO A 41 2.76 -3.40 7.47
CA PRO A 41 2.69 -4.14 8.73
C PRO A 41 2.49 -5.65 8.51
N THR A 42 1.77 -6.04 7.46
CA THR A 42 1.55 -7.45 7.11
C THR A 42 2.82 -8.13 6.57
N PHE A 43 3.67 -7.38 5.86
CA PHE A 43 4.94 -7.87 5.32
C PHE A 43 6.12 -6.98 5.73
N PRO A 44 6.66 -7.09 6.96
CA PRO A 44 7.69 -6.18 7.47
C PRO A 44 9.01 -6.18 6.69
N GLY A 45 9.32 -7.27 6.00
CA GLY A 45 10.53 -7.41 5.16
C GLY A 45 10.35 -6.92 3.72
N LEU A 46 9.17 -6.41 3.35
CA LEU A 46 8.89 -5.99 1.98
C LEU A 46 9.63 -4.70 1.64
N ASN A 47 10.62 -4.81 0.76
CA ASN A 47 11.42 -3.67 0.31
C ASN A 47 10.98 -3.23 -1.09
N LEU A 48 9.87 -2.49 -1.15
CA LEU A 48 9.33 -1.93 -2.38
C LEU A 48 9.18 -0.42 -2.25
N ARG A 49 9.39 0.30 -3.36
CA ARG A 49 9.02 1.71 -3.49
C ARG A 49 7.79 1.86 -4.37
N VAL A 50 7.01 2.92 -4.13
CA VAL A 50 5.81 3.23 -4.91
C VAL A 50 6.08 3.21 -6.42
N ALA A 51 7.14 3.88 -6.87
CA ALA A 51 7.54 3.89 -8.28
C ALA A 51 7.80 2.50 -8.89
N GLN A 52 8.29 1.52 -8.12
CA GLN A 52 8.53 0.16 -8.63
C GLN A 52 7.21 -0.56 -8.89
N VAL A 53 6.28 -0.45 -7.93
CA VAL A 53 4.93 -1.03 -8.06
C VAL A 53 4.18 -0.39 -9.24
N LEU A 54 4.22 0.95 -9.36
CA LEU A 54 3.56 1.67 -10.46
C LEU A 54 4.18 1.35 -11.83
N ALA A 55 5.48 1.02 -11.88
CA ALA A 55 6.15 0.62 -13.11
C ALA A 55 5.89 -0.85 -13.50
N GLY A 56 5.24 -1.65 -12.64
CA GLY A 56 5.08 -3.09 -12.84
C GLY A 56 6.42 -3.83 -12.94
N LYS A 57 7.47 -3.34 -12.27
CA LYS A 57 8.82 -3.93 -12.28
C LYS A 57 9.16 -4.40 -10.86
N PHE A 58 9.40 -5.70 -10.71
CA PHE A 58 9.71 -6.38 -9.45
C PHE A 58 11.09 -7.02 -9.52
#